data_AF-A0A920Q8P8-F1
#
_entry.id   AF-A0A920Q8P8-F1
#
_cell.length_a   1.000
_cell.length_b   1.000
_cell.length_c   1.000
_cell.angle_alpha   90.00
_cell.angle_beta   90.00
_cell.angle_gamma   90.00
#
_symmetry.space_group_name_H-M   'P 1'
#
loop_
_entity.id
_entity.type
_entity.pdbx_description
1 polymer ?
#
loop_
_entity_poly.entity_id
_entity_poly.type
_entity_poly.pdbx_seq_one_letter_code
_entity_poly.pdbx_strand_id
1 'polypeptide(L)' 'MRRSGPMLAGGDPLKRITELLKQRAPVYANAHHAVETDGLSPEQVAHEIIKICGPGITKQSN' A
#
# COMPACT_ATOMS: atom_id res chain seq x y z
N MET A 1 13.75 -18.62 8.11
CA MET A 1 13.63 -17.39 8.90
C MET A 1 13.53 -16.21 7.93
N ARG A 2 12.36 -15.57 7.75
CA ARG A 2 12.26 -14.39 6.88
C ARG A 2 13.06 -13.26 7.53
N ARG A 3 14.17 -12.87 6.93
CA ARG A 3 14.91 -11.68 7.36
C ARG A 3 14.06 -10.45 7.10
N SER A 4 13.78 -9.67 8.13
CA SER A 4 13.36 -8.27 7.99
C SER A 4 14.32 -7.61 7.00
N GLY A 5 13.79 -6.97 5.96
CA GLY A 5 14.61 -6.42 4.87
C GLY A 5 15.70 -5.46 5.39
N PRO A 6 16.74 -5.16 4.59
CA PRO A 6 17.89 -4.35 5.03
C PRO A 6 17.51 -3.03 5.72
N MET A 7 16.38 -2.43 5.34
CA MET A 7 15.88 -1.17 5.90
C MET A 7 15.27 -1.26 7.31
N LEU A 8 15.04 -2.48 7.81
CA LEU A 8 14.44 -2.77 9.13
C LEU A 8 15.42 -3.51 10.05
N ALA A 9 16.69 -3.63 9.67
CA ALA A 9 17.72 -4.28 10.47
C ALA A 9 18.31 -3.30 11.50
N GLY A 10 18.56 -3.77 12.73
CA GLY A 10 19.37 -3.07 13.72
C GLY A 10 18.65 -2.21 14.77
N GLY A 11 17.31 -2.27 14.87
CA GLY A 11 16.56 -1.52 15.88
C GLY A 11 15.12 -2.00 16.05
N ASP A 12 14.28 -1.19 16.69
CA ASP A 12 12.84 -1.43 16.86
C ASP A 12 12.12 -1.34 15.50
N PRO A 13 11.65 -2.47 14.92
CA PRO A 13 11.08 -2.47 13.58
C PRO A 13 9.80 -1.64 13.49
N LEU A 14 9.00 -1.56 14.57
CA LEU A 14 7.75 -0.79 14.56
C LEU A 14 8.03 0.70 14.50
N LYS A 15 8.95 1.20 15.33
CA LYS A 15 9.38 2.61 15.28
C LYS A 15 9.88 2.96 13.88
N ARG A 16 10.69 2.09 13.29
CA ARG A 16 11.23 2.30 11.95
C ARG A 16 10.13 2.35 10.88
N ILE A 17 9.16 1.44 10.93
CA ILE A 17 8.01 1.44 10.02
C ILE A 17 7.20 2.73 10.17
N THR A 18 6.90 3.17 11.40
CA THR A 18 6.15 4.40 11.65
C THR A 18 6.87 5.64 11.12
N GLU A 19 8.19 5.74 11.31
CA GLU A 19 9.00 6.83 10.75
C GLU A 19 8.99 6.84 9.23
N LEU A 20 9.19 5.67 8.60
CA LEU A 20 9.16 5.53 7.15
C LEU A 20 7.79 5.88 6.58
N LEU A 21 6.71 5.48 7.25
CA LEU A 21 5.35 5.81 6.84
C LEU A 21 5.12 7.32 6.92
N LYS A 22 5.54 7.99 8.00
CA LYS A 22 5.44 9.45 8.13
C LYS A 22 6.18 10.19 7.02
N GLN A 23 7.39 9.73 6.67
CA GLN A 23 8.19 10.34 5.60
C GLN A 23 7.54 10.17 4.22
N ARG A 24 6.85 9.04 4.00
CA ARG A 24 6.25 8.69 2.70
C ARG A 24 4.78 9.09 2.58
N ALA A 25 4.10 9.39 3.68
CA ALA A 25 2.69 9.77 3.69
C ALA A 25 2.35 10.92 2.72
N PRO A 26 3.15 12.00 2.61
CA PRO A 26 2.88 13.05 1.63
C PRO A 26 2.93 12.55 0.18
N VAL A 27 3.81 11.59 -0.12
CA VAL A 27 3.93 10.99 -1.45
C VAL A 27 2.73 10.09 -1.73
N TYR A 28 2.36 9.23 -0.77
CA TYR A 28 1.20 8.35 -0.90
C TYR A 28 -0.14 9.10 -0.99
N ALA A 29 -0.25 10.28 -0.37
CA ALA A 29 -1.42 11.13 -0.46
C ALA A 29 -1.72 11.62 -1.89
N ASN A 30 -0.73 11.61 -2.79
CA ASN A 30 -0.91 11.97 -4.19
C ASN A 30 -1.36 10.79 -5.08
N ALA A 31 -1.53 9.58 -4.53
CA ALA A 31 -2.01 8.45 -5.30
C ALA A 31 -3.48 8.68 -5.73
N HIS A 32 -3.80 8.34 -6.98
CA HIS A 32 -5.16 8.45 -7.50
C HIS A 32 -6.15 7.55 -6.74
N HIS A 33 -5.67 6.43 -6.23
CA HIS A 33 -6.45 5.45 -5.49
C HIS A 33 -5.64 4.88 -4.34
N ALA A 34 -6.32 4.60 -3.22
CA ALA A 34 -5.80 3.85 -2.09
C ALA A 34 -6.72 2.64 -1.85
N VAL A 35 -6.12 1.50 -1.49
CA VAL A 35 -6.84 0.27 -1.17
C VAL A 35 -6.48 -0.13 0.24
N GLU A 36 -7.47 -0.21 1.13
CA GLU A 36 -7.30 -0.74 2.47
C GLU A 36 -7.17 -2.27 2.40
N THR A 37 -6.01 -2.80 2.77
CA THR A 37 -5.70 -4.23 2.63
C THR A 37 -5.85 -5.03 3.93
N ASP A 38 -6.24 -4.38 5.03
CA ASP A 38 -6.33 -5.01 6.35
C ASP A 38 -7.33 -6.18 6.34
N GLY A 39 -6.84 -7.36 6.74
CA GLY A 39 -7.66 -8.58 6.79
C GLY A 39 -7.96 -9.23 5.44
N LEU A 40 -7.43 -8.70 4.33
CA LEU A 40 -7.61 -9.27 2.99
C LEU A 40 -6.50 -10.28 2.64
N SER A 41 -6.88 -11.33 1.91
CA SER A 41 -5.90 -12.20 1.25
C SER A 41 -5.27 -11.50 0.04
N PRO A 42 -4.06 -11.89 -0.41
CA PRO A 42 -3.44 -11.34 -1.60
C PRO A 42 -4.35 -11.38 -2.85
N GLU A 43 -5.12 -12.46 -3.00
CA GLU A 43 -6.09 -12.61 -4.09
C GLU A 43 -7.23 -11.60 -3.98
N GLN A 44 -7.76 -11.37 -2.78
CA GLN A 44 -8.81 -10.37 -2.56
C GLN A 44 -8.30 -8.96 -2.86
N VAL A 45 -7.08 -8.63 -2.44
CA VAL A 45 -6.43 -7.35 -2.78
C VAL A 45 -6.27 -7.20 -4.29
N ALA A 46 -5.84 -8.24 -5.00
CA ALA A 46 -5.72 -8.20 -6.45
C ALA A 46 -7.08 -7.94 -7.14
N HIS A 47 -8.17 -8.52 -6.64
CA HIS A 47 -9.52 -8.24 -7.14
C HIS A 47 -9.93 -6.78 -6.90
N GLU A 48 -9.65 -6.20 -5.73
CA GLU A 48 -9.92 -4.78 -5.47
C GLU A 48 -9.13 -3.87 -6.41
N ILE A 49 -7.85 -4.19 -6.67
CA ILE A 49 -7.03 -3.47 -7.65
C ILE A 49 -7.63 -3.56 -9.07
N ILE A 50 -8.11 -4.74 -9.49
CA ILE A 50 -8.75 -4.92 -10.79
C ILE A 50 -10.07 -4.12 -10.90
N LYS A 51 -10.84 -3.98 -9.82
CA LYS A 51 -12.05 -3.12 -9.84
C LYS A 51 -11.70 -1.65 -10.09
N ILE A 52 -10.53 -1.20 -9.63
CA ILE A 52 -10.05 0.17 -9.81
C ILE A 52 -9.40 0.35 -11.20
N CYS A 53 -8.61 -0.62 -11.66
CA CYS A 53 -7.72 -0.48 -12.82
C CYS A 53 -8.10 -1.32 -14.06
N GLY A 54 -9.09 -2.22 -13.96
CA GLY A 54 -9.41 -3.24 -14.98
C GLY A 54 -9.97 -2.68 -16.29
N PRO A 55 -10.12 -3.53 -17.33
CA PRO A 55 -10.51 -3.10 -18.68
C PRO A 55 -11.97 -2.61 -18.70
N GLY A 56 -12.08 -1.31 -18.46
CA GLY A 56 -13.28 -0.56 -18.19
C GLY A 56 -12.92 0.78 -17.56
N ILE A 57 -11.84 1.43 -18.02
CA ILE A 57 -11.49 2.82 -17.68
C ILE A 57 -12.62 3.72 -18.22
N THR A 58 -13.77 3.70 -17.56
CA THR A 58 -14.81 4.70 -17.75
C THR A 58 -14.32 5.93 -17.02
N LYS A 59 -13.95 6.95 -17.80
CA LYS A 59 -13.95 8.32 -17.31
C LYS A 59 -15.24 8.53 -16.51
N GLN A 60 -15.14 8.80 -15.22
CA GLN A 60 -16.20 9.54 -14.56
C GLN A 60 -16.08 10.99 -15.03
N SER A 61 -16.79 11.30 -16.11
CA SER A 61 -17.34 12.61 -16.34
C SER A 61 -18.55 12.77 -15.42
N ASN A 62 -18.43 13.65 -14.42
CA ASN A 62 -19.52 14.47 -13.93
C ASN A 62 -18.95 15.81 -13.45
#